data_AF-A0AAD7GTF1-F1
#
_entry.id   AF-A0AAD7GTF1-F1
#
_cell.length_a   1.000
_cell.length_b   1.000
_cell.length_c   1.000
_cell.angle_alpha   90.00
_cell.angle_beta   90.00
_cell.angle_gamma   90.00
#
_symmetry.space_group_name_H-M   'P 1'
#
loop_
_entity.id
_entity.type
_entity.pdbx_description
1 polymer ?
#
loop_
_entity_poly.entity_id
_entity_poly.type
_entity_poly.pdbx_seq_one_letter_code
_entity_poly.pdbx_strand_id
1 'polypeptide(L)'
;LKVFGFQTGLTPLQFANNLVFLGICEAPAAEEVAGWIASNKTLGAYNGLLRLGFSLTGYASIVAAYMSVYDHLERNLSKDDKKCLGFGTLFVEHLLCKVG
;
A
#
# COMPACT_ATOMS: atom_id res chain seq x y z
N LEU A 1 15.86 2.98 4.74
CA LEU A 1 17.10 3.37 4.01
C LEU A 1 17.22 4.89 3.99
N LYS A 2 18.32 5.47 4.50
CA LYS A 2 18.55 6.93 4.46
C LYS A 2 19.43 7.27 3.24
N VAL A 3 18.86 7.17 2.03
CA VAL A 3 19.56 7.59 0.80
C VAL A 3 19.27 9.08 0.56
N PHE A 4 20.32 9.87 0.36
CA PHE A 4 20.19 11.30 0.08
C PHE A 4 19.42 11.48 -1.24
N GLY A 5 18.34 12.28 -1.25
CA GLY A 5 17.38 12.39 -2.37
C GLY A 5 16.13 11.49 -2.26
N PHE A 6 16.11 10.54 -1.32
CA PHE A 6 14.96 9.66 -1.01
C PHE A 6 14.45 9.86 0.43
N GLN A 7 14.50 11.10 0.93
CA GLN A 7 14.23 11.36 2.35
C GLN A 7 12.79 11.77 2.64
N THR A 8 12.01 12.12 1.61
CA THR A 8 10.62 12.57 1.76
C THR A 8 9.76 12.14 0.55
N GLY A 9 8.45 12.10 0.74
CA GLY A 9 7.47 11.90 -0.34
C GLY A 9 7.29 10.44 -0.79
N LEU A 10 6.84 10.27 -2.03
CA LEU A 10 6.46 8.99 -2.64
C LEU A 10 7.66 8.18 -3.14
N THR A 11 8.75 8.86 -3.48
CA THR A 11 9.97 8.30 -4.07
C THR A 11 10.59 7.14 -3.27
N PRO A 12 10.67 7.17 -1.93
CA PRO A 12 11.23 6.08 -1.14
C PRO A 12 10.36 4.83 -1.17
N LEU A 13 9.03 5.01 -1.19
CA LEU A 13 8.08 3.91 -1.27
C LEU A 13 8.11 3.26 -2.66
N GLN A 14 8.15 4.08 -3.71
CA GLN A 14 8.30 3.60 -5.09
C GLN A 14 9.62 2.84 -5.29
N PHE A 15 10.71 3.33 -4.69
CA PHE A 15 12.00 2.65 -4.70
C PHE A 15 11.93 1.30 -3.99
N ALA A 16 11.35 1.26 -2.78
CA ALA A 16 11.13 0.00 -2.06
C ALA A 16 10.28 -0.99 -2.88
N ASN A 17 9.23 -0.52 -3.55
CA ASN A 17 8.39 -1.33 -4.43
C ASN A 17 9.19 -1.96 -5.58
N ASN A 18 10.06 -1.19 -6.21
CA ASN A 18 10.91 -1.71 -7.29
C ASN A 18 11.93 -2.75 -6.77
N LEU A 19 12.51 -2.54 -5.58
CA LEU A 19 13.42 -3.53 -4.99
C LEU A 19 12.72 -4.84 -4.66
N VAL A 20 11.50 -4.76 -4.14
CA VAL A 20 10.65 -5.94 -3.87
C VAL A 20 10.28 -6.65 -5.17
N PHE A 21 9.85 -5.89 -6.19
CA PHE A 21 9.52 -6.43 -7.50
C PHE A 21 10.70 -7.14 -8.18
N LEU A 22 11.93 -6.62 -8.01
CA LEU A 22 13.16 -7.24 -8.52
C LEU A 22 13.63 -8.44 -7.67
N GLY A 23 12.96 -8.77 -6.57
CA GLY A 23 13.36 -9.85 -5.66
C GLY A 23 14.61 -9.53 -4.84
N ILE A 24 15.00 -8.25 -4.75
CA ILE A 24 16.17 -7.79 -3.98
C ILE A 24 15.81 -7.62 -2.49
N CYS A 25 14.56 -7.26 -2.20
CA CYS A 25 14.06 -7.10 -0.84
C CYS A 25 12.76 -7.87 -0.64
N GLU A 26 12.47 -8.25 0.59
CA GLU A 26 11.16 -8.80 0.96
C GLU A 26 10.11 -7.69 1.01
N ALA A 27 8.88 -8.02 0.63
CA ALA A 27 7.76 -7.10 0.76
C ALA A 27 7.49 -6.80 2.24
N PRO A 28 7.19 -5.55 2.61
CA PRO A 28 6.75 -5.25 3.97
C PRO A 28 5.41 -5.96 4.25
N ALA A 29 5.18 -6.30 5.50
CA ALA A 29 3.91 -6.84 5.94
C ALA A 29 2.78 -5.82 5.69
N ALA A 30 1.56 -6.32 5.51
CA ALA A 30 0.41 -5.47 5.20
C ALA A 30 0.15 -4.44 6.32
N GLU A 31 0.38 -4.84 7.57
CA GLU A 31 0.28 -4.00 8.75
C GLU A 31 1.32 -2.88 8.78
N GLU A 32 2.54 -3.13 8.28
CA GLU A 32 3.59 -2.11 8.20
C GLU A 32 3.23 -1.02 7.19
N VAL A 33 2.71 -1.42 6.02
CA VAL A 33 2.21 -0.46 5.01
C VAL A 33 1.02 0.31 5.57
N ALA A 34 0.11 -0.36 6.25
CA ALA A 34 -1.03 0.32 6.86
C ALA A 34 -0.61 1.32 7.95
N GLY A 35 0.38 0.98 8.78
CA GLY A 35 0.96 1.88 9.77
C GLY A 35 1.65 3.09 9.12
N TRP A 36 2.30 2.88 7.98
CA TRP A 36 2.86 3.96 7.17
C TRP A 36 1.76 4.89 6.62
N ILE A 37 0.67 4.34 6.08
CA ILE A 37 -0.50 5.12 5.61
C ILE A 37 -1.09 5.94 6.77
N ALA A 38 -1.25 5.34 7.95
CA ALA A 38 -1.77 6.02 9.14
C ALA A 38 -0.91 7.21 9.58
N SER A 39 0.40 7.14 9.32
CA SER A 39 1.37 8.21 9.60
C SER A 39 1.45 9.26 8.48
N ASN A 40 0.92 8.98 7.30
CA ASN A 40 1.00 9.83 6.10
C ASN A 40 -0.40 10.12 5.49
N LYS A 41 -1.33 10.59 6.33
CA LYS A 41 -2.75 10.80 5.96
C LYS A 41 -3.00 11.80 4.83
N THR A 42 -2.01 12.62 4.47
CA THR A 42 -2.10 13.59 3.37
C THR A 42 -1.87 12.96 2.00
N LEU A 43 -1.47 11.68 1.92
CA LEU A 43 -1.14 11.00 0.67
C LEU A 43 -2.35 10.26 0.06
N GLY A 44 -2.15 9.77 -1.16
CA GLY A 44 -3.21 9.18 -2.00
C GLY A 44 -3.89 7.97 -1.37
N ALA A 45 -3.14 7.04 -0.77
CA ALA A 45 -3.71 5.80 -0.26
C ALA A 45 -4.73 6.05 0.87
N TYR A 46 -4.47 6.99 1.77
CA TYR A 46 -5.42 7.38 2.81
C TYR A 46 -6.72 7.96 2.21
N ASN A 47 -6.59 8.85 1.23
CA ASN A 47 -7.74 9.42 0.52
C ASN A 47 -8.51 8.36 -0.28
N GLY A 48 -7.81 7.39 -0.87
CA GLY A 48 -8.43 6.27 -1.58
C GLY A 48 -9.31 5.43 -0.66
N LEU A 49 -8.85 5.13 0.56
CA LEU A 49 -9.66 4.43 1.57
C LEU A 49 -10.93 5.22 1.94
N LEU A 50 -10.84 6.54 2.12
CA LEU A 50 -12.02 7.36 2.36
C LEU A 50 -13.00 7.32 1.18
N ARG A 51 -12.49 7.36 -0.05
CA ARG A 51 -13.30 7.31 -1.29
C ARG A 51 -13.99 5.97 -1.50
N LEU A 52 -13.37 4.88 -1.05
CA LEU A 52 -14.01 3.56 -0.98
C LEU A 52 -15.11 3.46 0.09
N GLY A 53 -15.31 4.51 0.91
CA GLY A 53 -16.38 4.60 1.89
C GLY A 53 -15.99 4.15 3.30
N PHE A 54 -14.71 3.90 3.58
CA PHE A 54 -14.26 3.54 4.92
C PHE A 54 -14.30 4.75 5.88
N SER A 55 -14.70 4.50 7.14
CA SER A 55 -14.62 5.49 8.21
C SER A 55 -13.28 5.36 8.96
N LEU A 56 -12.41 6.36 8.82
CA LEU A 56 -11.04 6.32 9.34
C LEU A 56 -10.88 7.20 10.58
N THR A 57 -11.43 6.76 11.71
CA THR A 57 -11.45 7.51 12.98
C THR A 57 -10.17 7.36 13.82
N GLY A 58 -9.26 6.47 13.45
CA GLY A 58 -8.01 6.23 14.19
C GLY A 58 -7.11 5.18 13.53
N TYR A 59 -5.95 4.94 14.15
CA TYR A 59 -4.94 3.99 13.64
C TYR A 59 -5.54 2.61 13.33
N ALA A 60 -6.27 2.02 14.28
CA ALA A 60 -6.87 0.70 14.12
C ALA A 60 -7.85 0.63 12.94
N SER A 61 -8.66 1.66 12.72
CA SER A 61 -9.60 1.72 11.59
C SER A 61 -8.88 1.81 10.24
N ILE A 62 -7.73 2.49 10.18
CA ILE A 62 -6.92 2.59 8.95
C ILE A 62 -6.27 1.25 8.64
N VAL A 63 -5.72 0.57 9.65
CA VAL A 63 -5.18 -0.78 9.51
C VAL A 63 -6.26 -1.75 9.02
N ALA A 64 -7.41 -1.78 9.69
CA ALA A 64 -8.52 -2.64 9.30
C ALA A 64 -9.03 -2.35 7.87
N ALA A 65 -9.14 -1.07 7.49
CA ALA A 65 -9.58 -0.69 6.15
C ALA A 65 -8.60 -1.15 5.07
N TYR A 66 -7.30 -0.90 5.27
CA TYR A 66 -6.28 -1.35 4.33
C TYR A 66 -6.23 -2.88 4.22
N MET A 67 -6.23 -3.59 5.36
CA MET A 67 -6.26 -5.06 5.40
C MET A 67 -7.50 -5.60 4.68
N SER A 68 -8.66 -4.97 4.86
CA SER A 68 -9.89 -5.37 4.17
C SER A 68 -9.77 -5.29 2.65
N VAL A 69 -9.13 -4.23 2.14
CA VAL A 69 -8.87 -4.09 0.70
C VAL A 69 -7.87 -5.13 0.21
N TYR A 70 -6.77 -5.32 0.96
CA TYR A 70 -5.76 -6.32 0.64
C TYR A 70 -6.37 -7.72 0.56
N ASP A 71 -7.10 -8.15 1.60
CA ASP A 71 -7.74 -9.45 1.69
C ASP A 71 -8.83 -9.64 0.64
N HIS A 72 -9.52 -8.57 0.27
CA HIS A 72 -10.49 -8.62 -0.83
C HIS A 72 -9.80 -8.94 -2.15
N LEU A 73 -8.73 -8.22 -2.50
CA LEU A 73 -7.98 -8.45 -3.73
C LEU A 73 -7.27 -9.80 -3.73
N GLU A 74 -6.69 -10.20 -2.60
CA GLU A 74 -6.04 -11.50 -2.44
C GLU A 74 -7.02 -12.66 -2.65
N ARG A 75 -8.29 -12.52 -2.25
CA ARG A 75 -9.29 -13.58 -2.46
C ARG A 75 -9.91 -13.59 -3.85
N ASN A 76 -9.99 -12.43 -4.52
CA ASN A 76 -10.74 -12.29 -5.78
C ASN A 76 -9.87 -12.27 -7.04
N LEU A 77 -8.59 -11.93 -6.94
CA LEU A 77 -7.68 -11.99 -8.09
C LEU A 77 -7.24 -13.43 -8.36
N SER A 78 -7.23 -13.82 -9.65
CA SER A 78 -6.66 -15.10 -10.05
C SER A 78 -5.14 -15.13 -9.81
N LYS A 79 -4.54 -16.32 -9.80
CA LYS A 79 -3.08 -16.46 -9.67
C LYS A 79 -2.35 -15.76 -10.83
N ASP A 80 -2.90 -15.83 -12.03
CA ASP A 80 -2.32 -15.21 -13.22
C ASP A 80 -2.42 -13.68 -13.16
N ASP A 81 -3.56 -13.15 -12.70
CA ASP A 81 -3.70 -11.70 -12.48
C ASP A 81 -2.74 -11.20 -11.41
N LYS A 82 -2.63 -11.91 -10.28
CA LYS A 82 -1.68 -11.56 -9.21
C LYS A 82 -0.25 -11.52 -9.74
N LYS A 83 0.13 -12.50 -10.56
CA LYS A 83 1.45 -12.55 -11.18
C LYS A 83 1.66 -11.41 -12.19
N CYS A 84 0.66 -11.14 -13.02
CA CYS A 84 0.71 -10.08 -14.03
C CYS A 84 0.83 -8.69 -13.41
N LEU A 85 0.08 -8.45 -12.33
CA LEU A 85 0.03 -7.17 -11.62
C LEU A 85 1.20 -6.96 -10.66
N GLY A 86 1.97 -8.01 -10.35
CA GLY A 86 2.93 -7.96 -9.24
C GLY A 86 2.24 -7.71 -7.91
N PHE A 87 1.13 -8.41 -7.66
CA PHE A 87 0.30 -8.23 -6.47
C PHE A 87 1.11 -8.39 -5.19
N GLY A 88 0.90 -7.47 -4.26
CA GLY A 88 1.57 -7.39 -2.97
C GLY A 88 1.10 -6.16 -2.22
N THR A 89 1.66 -5.94 -1.03
CA THR A 89 1.24 -4.85 -0.14
C THR A 89 1.46 -3.47 -0.80
N LEU A 90 2.62 -3.26 -1.40
CA LEU A 90 2.93 -2.00 -2.10
C LEU A 90 2.07 -1.79 -3.36
N PHE A 91 1.65 -2.86 -4.04
CA PHE A 91 0.68 -2.75 -5.14
C PHE A 91 -0.67 -2.21 -4.65
N VAL A 92 -1.18 -2.71 -3.52
CA VAL A 92 -2.47 -2.27 -2.97
C VAL A 92 -2.42 -0.79 -2.55
N GLU A 93 -1.33 -0.35 -1.94
CA GLU A 93 -1.10 1.08 -1.63
C GLU A 93 -1.14 1.94 -2.89
N HIS A 94 -0.43 1.53 -3.95
CA HIS A 94 -0.42 2.26 -5.21
C HIS A 94 -1.78 2.27 -5.90
N LEU A 95 -2.52 1.16 -5.85
CA LEU A 95 -3.89 1.08 -6.36
C LEU A 95 -4.80 2.07 -5.65
N LEU A 96 -4.73 2.14 -4.31
CA LEU A 96 -5.51 3.08 -3.50
C LEU A 96 -5.19 4.53 -3.87
N CYS A 97 -3.94 4.85 -4.22
CA CYS A 97 -3.57 6.18 -4.72
C CYS A 97 -4.24 6.57 -6.06
N LYS A 98 -4.84 5.61 -6.77
CA LYS A 98 -5.54 5.83 -8.05
C LYS A 98 -7.05 5.76 -7.93
N VAL A 99 -7.59 5.47 -6.74
CA VAL A 99 -9.04 5.53 -6.49
C VAL A 99 -9.47 7.00 -6.51
N GLY A 100 -10.26 7.33 -7.54
CA GLY A 100 -10.79 8.67 -7.84
C GLY A 100 -12.26 8.80 -7.47
#